data_AF-A0A7L4RIR5-F1
#
_entry.id   AF-A0A7L4RIR5-F1
#
_cell.length_a   1.000
_cell.length_b   1.000
_cell.length_c   1.000
_cell.angle_alpha   90.00
_cell.angle_beta   90.00
_cell.angle_gamma   90.00
#
_symmetry.space_group_name_H-M   'P 1'
#
loop_
_entity.id
_entity.type
_entity.pdbx_description
1 polymer ?
#
loop_
_entity_poly.entity_id
_entity_poly.type
_entity_poly.pdbx_seq_one_letter_code
_entity_poly.pdbx_strand_id
1 'polypeptide(L)' 'DKGMALGTALALMMSITALSLPEMMILRSVLKDKLLAVFIGILAVSFVLVGLLFNAVAG' A
#
# COMPACT_ATOMS: atom_id res chain seq x y z
N ASP A 1 -6.86 -19.36 -18.30
CA ASP A 1 -7.32 -18.09 -17.67
C ASP A 1 -6.30 -17.57 -16.68
N LYS A 2 -5.35 -16.72 -17.14
CA LYS A 2 -4.48 -15.97 -16.22
C LYS A 2 -5.30 -14.81 -15.66
N GLY A 3 -6.23 -15.17 -14.76
CA GLY A 3 -6.95 -14.21 -13.94
C GLY A 3 -5.91 -13.30 -13.28
N MET A 4 -6.11 -11.99 -13.42
CA MET A 4 -5.41 -10.89 -12.77
C MET A 4 -4.29 -11.34 -11.81
N ALA A 5 -3.04 -11.00 -12.15
CA ALA A 5 -1.86 -11.22 -11.31
C ALA A 5 -2.24 -11.07 -9.82
N LEU A 6 -2.32 -12.19 -9.09
CA LEU A 6 -2.89 -12.24 -7.75
C LEU A 6 -2.14 -11.27 -6.81
N GLY A 7 -0.83 -11.13 -7.00
CA GLY A 7 -0.01 -10.15 -6.30
C GLY A 7 -0.41 -8.69 -6.56
N THR A 8 -0.79 -8.35 -7.79
CA THR A 8 -1.28 -7.01 -8.14
C THR A 8 -2.62 -6.73 -7.51
N ALA A 9 -3.55 -7.70 -7.50
CA ALA A 9 -4.85 -7.57 -6.85
C ALA A 9 -4.70 -7.36 -5.33
N LEU A 10 -3.81 -8.11 -4.68
CA LEU A 10 -3.51 -7.98 -3.26
C LEU A 10 -2.85 -6.65 -2.92
N ALA A 11 -1.88 -6.19 -3.72
CA ALA A 11 -1.25 -4.88 -3.52
C ALA A 11 -2.26 -3.73 -3.63
N LEU A 12 -3.24 -3.86 -4.53
CA LEU A 12 -4.33 -2.89 -4.70
C LEU A 12 -5.24 -2.86 -3.46
N MET A 13 -5.63 -4.03 -2.95
CA MET A 13 -6.42 -4.14 -1.73
C MET A 13 -5.68 -3.51 -0.52
N MET A 14 -4.39 -3.80 -0.34
CA MET A 14 -3.58 -3.21 0.73
C MET A 14 -3.45 -1.69 0.63
N SER A 15 -3.29 -1.17 -0.59
CA SER A 15 -3.26 0.27 -0.84
C SER A 15 -4.58 0.95 -0.48
N ILE A 16 -5.72 0.31 -0.76
CA ILE A 16 -7.04 0.86 -0.44
C ILE A 16 -7.26 0.89 1.08
N THR A 17 -6.86 -0.16 1.81
CA THR A 17 -7.00 -0.19 3.26
C THR A 17 -6.11 0.84 3.94
N ALA A 18 -4.84 0.93 3.57
CA ALA A 18 -3.88 1.77 4.28
C ALA A 18 -3.95 3.26 3.91
N LEU A 19 -4.55 3.59 2.77
CA LEU A 19 -4.71 4.98 2.31
C LEU A 19 -6.17 5.43 2.41
N SER A 20 -6.85 5.05 3.49
CA SER A 20 -8.21 5.52 3.76
C SER A 20 -8.18 7.00 4.18
N LEU A 21 -9.08 7.82 3.61
CA LEU A 21 -9.22 9.24 3.97
C LEU A 21 -9.33 9.51 5.49
N PRO A 22 -10.16 8.79 6.26
CA PRO A 22 -10.28 9.03 7.69
C PRO A 22 -9.00 8.67 8.47
N GLU A 23 -8.27 7.60 8.13
CA GLU A 23 -6.98 7.30 8.76
C GLU A 23 -5.95 8.38 8.49
N MET A 24 -5.90 8.91 7.27
CA MET A 24 -4.97 9.99 6.92
C MET A 24 -5.28 11.28 7.71
N MET A 25 -6.56 11.58 7.93
CA MET A 25 -6.98 12.69 8.81
C MET A 25 -6.57 12.46 10.27
N ILE A 26 -6.74 11.23 10.78
CA ILE A 26 -6.32 10.87 12.14
C ILE A 26 -4.79 10.96 12.26
N LEU A 27 -4.03 10.36 11.36
CA LEU A 27 -2.56 10.40 11.39
C LEU A 27 -2.03 11.82 11.29
N ARG A 28 -2.64 12.69 10.47
CA ARG A 28 -2.25 14.11 10.40
C ARG A 28 -2.48 14.87 11.70
N SER A 29 -3.41 14.42 12.55
CA SER A 29 -3.62 15.03 13.87
C SER A 29 -2.54 14.67 14.89
N VAL A 30 -1.79 13.57 14.68
CA VAL A 30 -0.77 13.06 15.62
C VAL A 30 0.65 13.19 15.07
N LEU A 31 0.82 13.19 13.74
CA LEU A 31 2.10 13.25 13.04
C LEU A 31 2.28 14.60 12.35
N LYS A 32 3.53 15.11 12.31
CA LYS A 32 3.87 16.28 11.50
C LYS A 32 3.73 15.94 10.01
N ASP A 33 3.31 16.90 9.19
CA ASP A 33 3.12 16.72 7.74
C ASP A 33 4.35 16.08 7.05
N LYS A 34 5.56 16.38 7.52
CA LYS A 34 6.81 15.75 7.02
C LYS A 34 6.90 14.24 7.29
N LEU A 35 6.46 13.79 8.47
CA LEU A 35 6.45 12.36 8.81
C LEU A 35 5.35 11.61 8.07
N LEU A 36 4.22 12.26 7.83
CA LEU A 36 3.13 11.69 7.03
C LEU A 36 3.60 11.36 5.60
N ALA A 37 4.35 12.27 4.97
CA ALA A 37 4.92 12.03 3.65
C ALA A 37 5.86 10.82 3.62
N VAL A 38 6.72 10.67 4.64
CA VAL A 38 7.62 9.51 4.76
C VAL A 38 6.82 8.22 4.96
N PHE A 39 5.79 8.25 5.80
CA PHE A 39 4.93 7.10 6.06
C PHE A 39 4.24 6.60 4.78
N ILE A 40 3.62 7.50 4.01
CA ILE A 40 3.00 7.15 2.72
C ILE A 40 4.03 6.58 1.76
N GLY A 41 5.24 7.17 1.70
CA GLY A 41 6.32 6.67 0.86
C GLY A 41 6.73 5.24 1.20
N ILE A 42 6.87 4.92 2.49
CA ILE A 42 7.20 3.57 2.95
C ILE A 42 6.08 2.58 2.60
N LEU A 43 4.81 2.96 2.82
CA LEU A 43 3.67 2.11 2.46
C LEU A 43 3.62 1.81 0.96
N ALA A 44 3.77 2.83 0.12
CA ALA A 44 3.78 2.66 -1.33
C ALA A 44 4.88 1.70 -1.80
N VAL A 45 6.11 1.88 -1.29
CA VAL A 45 7.25 0.99 -1.61
C VAL A 45 6.98 -0.43 -1.13
N SER A 46 6.42 -0.59 0.08
CA SER A 46 6.11 -1.90 0.66
C SER A 46 5.05 -2.65 -0.16
N PHE A 47 3.97 -1.98 -0.58
CA PHE A 47 2.92 -2.62 -1.39
C PHE A 47 3.41 -3.02 -2.77
N VAL A 48 4.24 -2.19 -3.41
CA VAL A 48 4.86 -2.54 -4.69
C VAL A 48 5.78 -3.74 -4.53
N LEU A 49 6.67 -3.75 -3.52
CA LEU A 49 7.56 -4.88 -3.27
C LEU A 49 6.80 -6.17 -2.98
N VAL A 50 5.79 -6.12 -2.12
CA VAL A 50 4.97 -7.29 -1.78
C VAL A 50 4.21 -7.78 -3.00
N GLY A 51 3.58 -6.88 -3.76
CA GLY A 51 2.84 -7.24 -4.97
C GLY A 51 3.72 -7.86 -6.05
N LEU A 52 4.92 -7.32 -6.25
CA LEU A 52 5.91 -7.87 -7.18
C LEU A 52 6.44 -9.23 -6.71
N LEU A 53 6.77 -9.38 -5.43
CA LEU A 53 7.22 -10.65 -4.86
C LEU A 53 6.14 -11.73 -4.98
N PHE A 54 4.89 -11.39 -4.67
CA PHE A 54 3.78 -12.33 -4.82
C PHE A 54 3.55 -12.72 -6.27
N ASN A 55 3.66 -11.76 -7.21
CA ASN A 55 3.56 -12.05 -8.62
C ASN A 55 4.74 -12.90 -9.14
N ALA A 56 5.94 -12.74 -8.57
CA ALA A 56 7.11 -13.52 -8.94
C ALA A 56 7.10 -14.95 -8.37
N VAL A 57 6.48 -15.16 -7.21
CA VAL A 57 6.45 -16.47 -6.52
C VAL A 57 5.19 -17.28 -6.86
N ALA A 58 4.04 -16.62 -7.02
CA ALA A 58 2.74 -17.27 -7.13
C ALA A 58 1.96 -16.92 -8.43
N GLY A 59 2.51 -16.06 -9.29
CA GLY A 59 1.97 -15.72 -10.62
C GLY A 59 2.66 -16.49 -11.74
#